data_AF-A0A940FYQ7-F1
#
_entry.id   AF-A0A940FYQ7-F1
#
_cell.length_a   1.000
_cell.length_b   1.000
_cell.length_c   1.000
_cell.angle_alpha   90.00
_cell.angle_beta   90.00
_cell.angle_gamma   90.00
#
_symmetry.space_group_name_H-M   'P 1'
#
loop_
_entity.id
_entity.type
_entity.pdbx_description
1 polymer ?
#
loop_
_entity_poly.entity_id
_entity_poly.type
_entity_poly.pdbx_seq_one_letter_code
_entity_poly.pdbx_strand_id
1 'polypeptide(L)'
;MKKIIVLIAYAIVPFGATSQSILTVTDIPYLSGAQFSSEFATAVSFNGNPAVFPPASGFGFGMYSEKKFMTEGLNTLVLSAGIFRERSAFGIGLHYFGDPEYNEMTPRINYSRSMGRINIGVGLSYTILSIAGFPKQSAPGITLSCTWKLSENIYAGL
;
A
#
# COMPACT_ATOMS: atom_id res chain seq x y z
N MET A 1 24.01 -23.81 -6.40
CA MET A 1 22.99 -22.99 -5.72
C MET A 1 23.38 -21.52 -5.55
N LYS A 2 24.57 -21.18 -5.03
CA LYS A 2 25.02 -19.76 -4.89
C LYS A 2 25.01 -18.95 -6.20
N LYS A 3 25.32 -19.58 -7.35
CA LYS A 3 25.35 -18.93 -8.67
C LYS A 3 23.97 -18.53 -9.22
N ILE A 4 22.89 -19.20 -8.80
CA ILE A 4 21.51 -18.89 -9.23
C ILE A 4 20.97 -17.66 -8.47
N ILE A 5 21.35 -17.51 -7.19
CA ILE A 5 20.97 -16.36 -6.36
C ILE A 5 21.61 -15.07 -6.90
N VAL A 6 22.85 -15.13 -7.37
CA VAL A 6 23.53 -13.97 -7.99
C VAL A 6 22.90 -13.58 -9.33
N LEU A 7 22.39 -14.55 -10.10
CA LEU A 7 21.72 -14.30 -11.38
C LEU A 7 20.34 -13.64 -11.20
N ILE A 8 19.59 -14.02 -10.17
CA ILE A 8 18.32 -13.36 -9.83
C ILE A 8 18.57 -11.94 -9.31
N ALA A 9 19.63 -11.72 -8.53
CA ALA A 9 20.02 -10.38 -8.07
C ALA A 9 20.44 -9.46 -9.22
N TYR A 10 21.05 -10.00 -10.29
CA TYR A 10 21.43 -9.21 -11.48
C TYR A 10 20.25 -8.92 -12.42
N ALA A 11 19.21 -9.76 -12.42
CA ALA A 11 18.00 -9.55 -13.22
C ALA A 11 17.10 -8.40 -12.68
N ILE A 12 17.43 -7.83 -11.52
CA ILE A 12 16.70 -6.71 -10.89
C ILE A 12 17.32 -5.34 -11.29
N VAL A 13 18.39 -5.31 -12.08
CA VAL A 13 18.93 -4.05 -12.65
C VAL A 13 17.97 -3.55 -13.74
N PRO A 14 17.49 -2.30 -13.67
CA PRO A 14 16.26 -1.89 -14.35
C PRO A 14 16.49 -1.73 -15.85
N PHE A 15 15.74 -2.49 -16.63
CA PHE A 15 15.45 -2.16 -18.02
C PHE A 15 14.64 -0.85 -18.05
N GLY A 16 15.28 0.26 -18.41
CA GLY A 16 14.72 1.37 -19.19
C GLY A 16 13.36 1.98 -18.84
N ALA A 17 12.77 1.68 -17.68
CA ALA A 17 11.51 2.26 -17.27
C ALA A 17 11.79 3.67 -16.72
N THR A 18 11.40 4.69 -17.48
CA THR A 18 11.20 6.04 -16.97
C THR A 18 9.99 6.05 -16.02
N SER A 19 10.09 5.30 -14.93
CA SER A 19 9.09 5.26 -13.87
C SER A 19 9.54 6.23 -12.80
N GLN A 20 8.86 7.37 -12.70
CA GLN A 20 9.03 8.27 -11.59
C GLN A 20 8.31 7.69 -10.36
N SER A 21 8.94 7.69 -9.20
CA SER A 21 8.19 7.41 -7.96
C SER A 21 7.12 8.48 -7.79
N ILE A 22 5.86 8.05 -7.76
CA ILE A 22 4.75 8.90 -7.32
C ILE A 22 4.89 9.00 -5.80
N LEU A 23 5.65 9.98 -5.34
CA LEU A 23 5.87 10.22 -3.92
C LEU A 23 4.82 11.23 -3.43
N THR A 24 3.68 10.74 -2.95
CA THR A 24 2.71 11.51 -2.16
C THR A 24 2.00 10.58 -1.17
N VAL A 25 2.76 10.05 -0.21
CA VAL A 25 2.15 9.59 1.04
C VAL A 25 2.38 10.68 2.05
N THR A 26 1.38 11.52 2.25
CA THR A 26 1.34 12.43 3.39
C THR A 26 1.23 11.54 4.61
N ASP A 27 2.35 11.23 5.25
CA ASP A 27 2.51 10.14 6.21
C ASP A 27 1.34 10.12 7.22
N ILE A 28 0.74 8.93 7.40
CA ILE A 28 -0.30 8.68 8.39
C ILE A 28 0.37 7.82 9.46
N PRO A 29 0.80 8.42 10.60
CA PRO A 29 1.64 7.73 11.58
C PRO A 29 1.04 6.42 12.11
N TYR A 30 -0.30 6.33 12.20
CA TYR A 30 -0.97 5.11 12.62
C TYR A 30 -0.85 3.98 11.57
N LEU A 31 -0.84 4.33 10.29
CA LEU A 31 -0.69 3.35 9.22
C LEU A 31 0.78 2.94 9.01
N SER A 32 1.77 3.75 9.39
CA SER A 32 3.18 3.41 9.20
C SER A 32 3.67 2.26 10.10
N GLY A 33 3.21 2.18 11.34
CA GLY A 33 3.58 1.07 12.24
C GLY A 33 2.93 -0.27 11.87
N ALA A 34 1.68 -0.25 11.40
CA ALA A 34 0.94 -1.45 11.01
C ALA A 34 1.32 -1.98 9.61
N GLN A 35 2.26 -1.34 8.91
CA GLN A 35 2.72 -1.75 7.56
C GLN A 35 3.75 -2.88 7.56
N PHE A 36 4.22 -3.33 8.73
CA PHE A 36 5.26 -4.36 8.81
C PHE A 36 4.84 -5.63 9.57
N SER A 37 3.74 -5.59 10.32
CA SER A 37 3.28 -6.75 11.09
C SER A 37 1.81 -7.06 10.83
N SER A 38 1.54 -8.30 10.44
CA SER A 38 0.18 -8.84 10.30
C SER A 38 -0.60 -8.86 11.61
N GLU A 39 0.04 -8.85 12.77
CA GLU A 39 -0.66 -8.93 14.07
C GLU A 39 -1.46 -7.66 14.37
N PHE A 40 -0.98 -6.52 13.90
CA PHE A 40 -1.64 -5.21 14.08
C PHE A 40 -2.31 -4.72 12.79
N ALA A 41 -2.36 -5.58 11.77
CA ALA A 41 -2.87 -5.22 10.47
C ALA A 41 -4.40 -5.05 10.52
N THR A 42 -4.84 -3.93 9.97
CA THR A 42 -6.25 -3.66 9.70
C THR A 42 -6.50 -3.72 8.19
N ALA A 43 -7.77 -3.66 7.77
CA ALA A 43 -8.07 -3.52 6.35
C ALA A 43 -7.35 -2.30 5.74
N VAL A 44 -7.26 -1.18 6.47
CA VAL A 44 -6.58 0.03 5.99
C VAL A 44 -5.07 -0.16 5.83
N SER A 45 -4.43 -1.00 6.67
CA SER A 45 -3.00 -1.33 6.56
C SER A 45 -2.67 -1.98 5.22
N PHE A 46 -3.60 -2.79 4.69
CA PHE A 46 -3.47 -3.48 3.39
C PHE A 46 -3.40 -2.51 2.21
N ASN A 47 -3.90 -1.27 2.36
CA ASN A 47 -3.69 -0.23 1.36
C ASN A 47 -2.25 0.28 1.35
N GLY A 48 -1.61 0.42 2.51
CA GLY A 48 -0.23 0.91 2.60
C GLY A 48 0.77 -0.14 2.14
N ASN A 49 0.68 -1.34 2.71
CA ASN A 49 1.54 -2.48 2.38
C ASN A 49 0.70 -3.71 2.00
N PRO A 50 0.62 -4.07 0.71
CA PRO A 50 -0.11 -5.26 0.27
C PRO A 50 0.38 -6.57 0.89
N ALA A 51 1.63 -6.69 1.33
CA ALA A 51 2.12 -7.91 1.99
C ALA A 51 1.58 -8.08 3.42
N VAL A 52 1.02 -7.01 4.01
CA VAL A 52 0.47 -7.02 5.37
C VAL A 52 -1.05 -7.05 5.35
N PHE A 53 -1.61 -8.21 5.67
CA PHE A 53 -3.05 -8.42 5.77
C PHE A 53 -3.46 -8.83 7.20
N PRO A 54 -4.70 -8.49 7.62
CA PRO A 54 -5.28 -8.89 8.90
C PRO A 54 -5.17 -10.39 9.18
N PRO A 55 -4.96 -10.79 10.45
CA PRO A 55 -4.83 -12.20 10.81
C PRO A 55 -6.20 -12.91 10.83
N ALA A 56 -7.30 -12.16 11.00
CA ALA A 56 -8.64 -12.69 10.98
C ALA A 56 -9.10 -13.02 9.55
N SER A 57 -9.65 -14.21 9.36
CA SER A 57 -10.26 -14.62 8.10
C SER A 57 -11.69 -14.09 7.97
N GLY A 58 -12.09 -13.78 6.75
CA GLY A 58 -13.42 -13.27 6.43
C GLY A 58 -13.38 -11.95 5.64
N PHE A 59 -14.53 -11.30 5.59
CA PHE A 59 -14.63 -9.96 5.02
C PHE A 59 -14.24 -8.91 6.06
N GLY A 60 -13.45 -7.92 5.67
CA GLY A 60 -13.12 -6.79 6.51
C GLY A 60 -13.20 -5.48 5.74
N PHE A 61 -13.56 -4.42 6.45
CA PHE A 61 -13.55 -3.06 5.92
C PHE A 61 -12.86 -2.12 6.94
N GLY A 62 -12.39 -0.98 6.46
CA GLY A 62 -11.80 0.04 7.31
C GLY A 62 -11.86 1.41 6.66
N MET A 63 -11.91 2.43 7.51
CA MET A 63 -11.89 3.83 7.10
C MET A 63 -10.95 4.60 8.03
N TYR A 64 -10.22 5.55 7.45
CA TYR A 64 -9.43 6.53 8.18
C TYR A 64 -9.72 7.91 7.59
N SER A 65 -9.92 8.91 8.42
CA SER A 65 -10.12 10.28 7.97
C SER A 65 -9.39 11.23 8.91
N GLU A 66 -8.75 12.25 8.35
CA GLU A 66 -7.98 13.25 9.08
C GLU A 66 -8.08 14.62 8.42
N LYS A 67 -8.15 15.67 9.24
CA LYS A 67 -7.95 17.05 8.81
C LYS A 67 -6.46 17.38 8.91
N LYS A 68 -5.75 17.37 7.79
CA LYS A 68 -4.28 17.52 7.79
C LYS A 68 -3.90 18.91 8.30
N PHE A 69 -3.00 18.98 9.28
CA PHE A 69 -2.53 20.24 9.89
C PHE A 69 -3.63 21.12 10.52
N MET A 70 -4.82 20.56 10.77
CA MET A 70 -6.01 21.30 11.19
C MET A 70 -6.44 22.41 10.20
N THR A 71 -5.91 22.42 8.98
CA THR A 71 -6.23 23.42 7.95
C THR A 71 -7.61 23.13 7.37
N GLU A 72 -8.42 24.17 7.22
CA GLU A 72 -9.74 24.04 6.58
C GLU A 72 -9.60 23.67 5.10
N GLY A 73 -10.45 22.75 4.62
CA GLY A 73 -10.40 22.25 3.25
C GLY A 73 -9.40 21.10 3.01
N LEU A 74 -8.29 21.04 3.73
CA LEU A 74 -7.24 20.03 3.51
C LEU A 74 -7.52 18.72 4.28
N ASN A 75 -8.07 17.73 3.58
CA ASN A 75 -8.52 16.49 4.20
C ASN A 75 -7.80 15.27 3.62
N THR A 76 -7.62 14.24 4.45
CA THR A 76 -7.21 12.91 4.03
C THR A 76 -8.35 11.94 4.34
N LEU A 77 -8.71 11.10 3.37
CA LEU A 77 -9.65 10.00 3.54
C LEU A 77 -9.07 8.73 2.94
N VAL A 78 -9.09 7.64 3.71
CA VAL A 78 -8.67 6.32 3.27
C VAL A 78 -9.80 5.34 3.51
N LEU A 79 -10.18 4.59 2.47
CA LEU A 79 -11.14 3.51 2.54
C LEU A 79 -10.48 2.21 2.12
N SER A 80 -10.82 1.12 2.80
CA SER A 80 -10.38 -0.22 2.43
C SER A 80 -11.48 -1.24 2.66
N ALA A 81 -11.54 -2.24 1.79
CA ALA A 81 -12.33 -3.43 1.99
C ALA A 81 -11.64 -4.63 1.35
N GLY A 82 -11.84 -5.82 1.90
CA GLY A 82 -11.21 -7.01 1.37
C GLY A 82 -11.75 -8.31 1.95
N ILE A 83 -11.34 -9.39 1.30
CA ILE A 83 -11.54 -10.76 1.75
C ILE A 83 -10.17 -11.29 2.18
N PHE A 84 -10.07 -11.61 3.46
CA PHE A 84 -8.87 -12.11 4.12
C PHE A 84 -9.02 -13.59 4.39
N ARG A 85 -8.00 -14.38 4.06
CA ARG A 85 -7.92 -15.81 4.35
C ARG A 85 -6.59 -16.08 5.04
N GLU A 86 -6.48 -17.22 5.72
CA GLU A 86 -5.30 -17.60 6.51
C GLU A 86 -3.96 -17.45 5.76
N ARG A 87 -3.96 -17.67 4.44
CA ARG A 87 -2.73 -17.61 3.61
C ARG A 87 -2.79 -16.64 2.44
N SER A 88 -3.85 -15.84 2.31
CA SER A 88 -3.97 -14.91 1.19
C SER A 88 -5.01 -13.84 1.47
N ALA A 89 -4.83 -12.67 0.91
CA ALA A 89 -5.85 -11.63 0.92
C ALA A 89 -6.06 -11.05 -0.48
N PHE A 90 -7.28 -10.59 -0.71
CA PHE A 90 -7.61 -9.72 -1.83
C PHE A 90 -8.37 -8.53 -1.28
N GLY A 91 -8.09 -7.35 -1.79
CA GLY A 91 -8.70 -6.13 -1.29
C GLY A 91 -8.63 -5.00 -2.27
N ILE A 92 -9.46 -4.02 -2.00
CA ILE A 92 -9.59 -2.77 -2.73
C ILE A 92 -9.45 -1.63 -1.75
N GLY A 93 -9.07 -0.47 -2.25
CA GLY A 93 -9.11 0.73 -1.46
C GLY A 93 -9.05 1.99 -2.28
N LEU A 94 -9.20 3.09 -1.55
CA LEU A 94 -9.23 4.43 -2.07
C LEU A 94 -8.47 5.32 -1.09
N HIS A 95 -7.51 6.06 -1.61
CA HIS A 95 -6.88 7.16 -0.89
C HIS A 95 -7.30 8.48 -1.54
N TYR A 96 -7.74 9.43 -0.74
CA TYR A 96 -8.02 10.79 -1.15
C TYR A 96 -7.24 11.75 -0.26
N PHE A 97 -6.61 12.75 -0.87
CA PHE A 97 -5.94 13.82 -0.16
C PHE A 97 -6.14 15.15 -0.89
N GLY A 98 -6.52 16.21 -0.18
CA GLY A 98 -6.58 17.54 -0.74
C GLY A 98 -7.81 18.35 -0.35
N ASP A 99 -8.04 19.39 -1.14
CA ASP A 99 -9.10 20.37 -1.09
C ASP A 99 -9.69 20.60 -2.53
N PRO A 100 -10.66 21.52 -2.71
CA PRO A 100 -11.25 21.77 -4.03
C PRO A 100 -10.30 22.33 -5.10
N GLU A 101 -9.22 23.03 -4.69
CA GLU A 101 -8.24 23.61 -5.60
C GLU A 101 -7.12 22.61 -5.95
N TYR A 102 -6.81 21.70 -5.04
CA TYR A 102 -5.82 20.65 -5.20
C TYR A 102 -6.32 19.35 -4.59
N ASN A 103 -6.48 18.29 -5.38
CA ASN A 103 -6.73 16.97 -4.82
C ASN A 103 -6.11 15.82 -5.61
N GLU A 104 -5.82 14.78 -4.85
CA GLU A 104 -5.29 13.50 -5.31
C GLU A 104 -6.25 12.40 -4.91
N MET A 105 -6.53 11.50 -5.86
CA MET A 105 -7.33 10.31 -5.63
C MET A 105 -6.63 9.08 -6.21
N THR A 106 -6.45 8.05 -5.39
CA THR A 106 -5.75 6.82 -5.75
C THR A 106 -6.59 5.61 -5.37
N PRO A 107 -7.50 5.15 -6.25
CA PRO A 107 -8.02 3.79 -6.19
C PRO A 107 -6.89 2.77 -6.31
N ARG A 108 -7.01 1.67 -5.55
CA ARG A 108 -6.04 0.58 -5.51
C ARG A 108 -6.74 -0.77 -5.40
N ILE A 109 -6.13 -1.78 -6.00
CA ILE A 109 -6.45 -3.19 -5.78
C ILE A 109 -5.18 -3.91 -5.33
N ASN A 110 -5.32 -4.81 -4.37
CA ASN A 110 -4.20 -5.46 -3.71
C ASN A 110 -4.47 -6.96 -3.60
N TYR A 111 -3.42 -7.75 -3.80
CA TYR A 111 -3.43 -9.19 -3.57
C TYR A 111 -2.19 -9.59 -2.78
N SER A 112 -2.35 -10.54 -1.87
CA SER A 112 -1.26 -11.04 -1.07
C SER A 112 -1.33 -12.53 -0.84
N ARG A 113 -0.17 -13.10 -0.51
CA ARG A 113 -0.02 -14.51 -0.20
C ARG A 113 1.03 -14.71 0.88
N SER A 114 0.67 -15.49 1.89
CA SER A 114 1.61 -15.99 2.90
C SER A 114 2.28 -17.28 2.43
N MET A 115 3.58 -17.34 2.70
CA MET A 115 4.45 -18.50 2.54
C MET A 115 4.98 -18.98 3.91
N GLY A 116 4.27 -18.66 5.00
CA GLY A 116 4.66 -18.96 6.37
C GLY A 116 5.31 -17.75 7.04
N ARG A 117 6.64 -17.74 7.15
CA ARG A 117 7.38 -16.60 7.74
C ARG A 117 7.55 -15.41 6.80
N ILE A 118 7.17 -15.58 5.53
CA ILE A 118 7.29 -14.56 4.48
C ILE A 118 5.91 -14.33 3.89
N ASN A 119 5.50 -13.08 3.79
CA ASN A 119 4.33 -12.69 3.02
C ASN A 119 4.78 -11.83 1.85
N ILE A 120 4.17 -12.04 0.69
CA ILE A 120 4.38 -11.23 -0.50
C ILE A 120 3.05 -10.58 -0.89
N GLY A 121 3.15 -9.36 -1.42
CA GLY A 121 2.01 -8.59 -1.84
C GLY A 121 2.29 -7.84 -3.13
N VAL A 122 1.27 -7.77 -3.97
CA VAL A 122 1.24 -6.94 -5.17
C VAL A 122 0.03 -6.02 -5.13
N GLY A 123 0.25 -4.76 -5.48
CA GLY A 123 -0.80 -3.74 -5.60
C GLY A 123 -0.77 -3.11 -6.98
N LEU A 124 -1.95 -2.81 -7.50
CA LEU A 124 -2.12 -1.96 -8.68
C LEU A 124 -2.91 -0.73 -8.25
N SER A 125 -2.43 0.45 -8.62
CA SER A 125 -3.08 1.71 -8.30
C SER A 125 -3.22 2.60 -9.52
N TYR A 126 -4.15 3.54 -9.47
CA TYR A 126 -4.31 4.56 -10.49
C TYR A 126 -4.48 5.91 -9.81
N THR A 127 -3.44 6.72 -9.82
CA THR A 127 -3.44 8.04 -9.17
C THR A 127 -3.97 9.08 -10.14
N ILE A 128 -4.91 9.89 -9.68
CA ILE A 128 -5.51 11.02 -10.40
C ILE A 128 -5.18 12.28 -9.62
N LEU A 129 -4.54 13.23 -10.27
CA LEU A 129 -4.19 14.55 -9.72
C LEU A 129 -5.05 15.62 -10.39
N SER A 130 -5.69 16.45 -9.59
CA SER A 130 -6.53 17.57 -10.02
C SER A 130 -6.01 18.85 -9.38
N ILE A 131 -5.68 19.83 -10.21
CA ILE A 131 -5.25 21.17 -9.79
C ILE A 131 -6.11 22.20 -10.54
N ALA A 132 -6.68 23.15 -9.82
CA ALA A 132 -7.49 24.21 -10.42
C ALA A 132 -6.70 24.97 -11.50
N GLY A 133 -7.34 25.18 -12.66
CA GLY A 133 -6.71 25.83 -13.81
C GLY A 133 -5.84 24.91 -14.69
N PHE A 134 -5.62 23.64 -14.31
CA PHE A 134 -4.87 22.68 -15.10
C PHE A 134 -5.71 21.46 -15.51
N PRO A 135 -5.41 20.83 -16.66
CA PRO A 135 -6.01 19.54 -17.01
C PRO A 135 -5.63 18.46 -15.99
N LYS A 136 -6.60 17.62 -15.61
CA LYS A 136 -6.36 16.46 -14.74
C LYS A 136 -5.26 15.56 -15.32
N GLN A 137 -4.35 15.14 -14.46
CA GLN A 137 -3.28 14.20 -14.80
C GLN A 137 -3.53 12.87 -14.11
N SER A 138 -3.08 11.77 -14.72
CA SER A 138 -3.27 10.45 -14.15
C SER A 138 -2.11 9.53 -14.46
N ALA A 139 -1.75 8.65 -13.52
CA ALA A 139 -0.68 7.70 -13.70
C ALA A 139 -1.03 6.34 -13.06
N PRO A 140 -0.83 5.22 -13.79
CA PRO A 140 -0.89 3.89 -13.18
C PRO A 140 0.33 3.65 -12.30
N GLY A 141 0.16 2.83 -11.27
CA GLY A 141 1.21 2.44 -10.33
C GLY A 141 1.16 0.96 -10.02
N ILE A 142 2.33 0.39 -9.75
CA ILE A 142 2.49 -1.00 -9.31
C ILE A 142 3.28 -0.96 -8.00
N THR A 143 2.79 -1.69 -7.00
CA THR A 143 3.47 -1.86 -5.71
C THR A 143 3.85 -3.32 -5.57
N LEU A 144 5.11 -3.60 -5.27
CA LEU A 144 5.59 -4.90 -4.85
C LEU A 144 6.04 -4.77 -3.40
N SER A 145 5.63 -5.71 -2.57
CA SER A 145 5.87 -5.65 -1.14
C SER A 145 6.17 -7.03 -0.58
N CYS A 146 6.94 -7.06 0.49
CA CYS A 146 7.33 -8.28 1.17
C CYS A 146 7.50 -8.03 2.66
N THR A 147 6.98 -8.92 3.50
CA THR A 147 7.23 -8.87 4.95
C THR A 147 7.76 -10.19 5.47
N TRP A 148 8.67 -10.12 6.43
CA TRP A 148 9.34 -11.24 7.07
C TRP A 148 9.10 -11.24 8.57
N LYS A 149 8.65 -12.37 9.11
CA LYS A 149 8.66 -12.68 10.54
C LYS A 149 10.05 -13.25 10.91
N LEU A 150 10.94 -12.39 11.41
CA LEU A 150 12.31 -12.73 11.76
C LEU A 150 12.40 -13.51 13.09
N SER A 151 11.54 -13.16 14.05
CA SER A 151 11.33 -13.89 15.30
C SER A 151 9.86 -13.83 15.72
N GLU A 152 9.49 -14.37 16.88
CA GLU A 152 8.10 -14.29 17.35
C GLU A 152 7.56 -12.86 17.47
N ASN A 153 8.45 -11.89 17.77
CA ASN A 153 8.07 -10.49 18.02
C ASN A 153 8.75 -9.49 17.08
N ILE A 154 9.60 -9.94 16.14
CA ILE A 154 10.34 -9.04 15.24
C ILE A 154 9.89 -9.29 13.81
N TYR A 155 9.39 -8.23 13.19
CA TYR A 155 8.96 -8.19 11.81
C TYR A 155 9.77 -7.17 11.04
N ALA A 156 10.05 -7.46 9.78
CA ALA A 156 10.69 -6.55 8.84
C ALA A 156 9.91 -6.57 7.52
N GLY A 157 10.02 -5.52 6.70
CA GLY A 157 9.38 -5.53 5.40
C GLY A 157 9.88 -4.44 4.46
N LEU A 158 9.45 -4.57 3.21
CA LEU A 158 9.68 -3.67 2.08
C LEU A 158 8.38 -3.50 1.30
#